data_AF-A0A7W0SBQ8-F1
#
_entry.id   AF-A0A7W0SBQ8-F1
#
_cell.length_a   1.000
_cell.length_b   1.000
_cell.length_c   1.000
_cell.angle_alpha   90.00
_cell.angle_beta   90.00
_cell.angle_gamma   90.00
#
_symmetry.space_group_name_H-M   'P 1'
#
loop_
_entity.id
_entity.type
_entity.pdbx_description
1 polymer ?
#
loop_
_entity_poly.entity_id
_entity_poly.type
_entity_poly.pdbx_seq_one_letter_code
_entity_poly.pdbx_strand_id
1 'polypeptide(L)'
;MRDRGAFHVYLVLSGVSSLGYALIFTVNLVYQATVIGLSPFQMVLVGTFLETVAFVSEVPTGIVADVYSRRLSVIIGVILVGAGFVLEGLVPTFTAVLVAQLLWGVGVTFTSGATEAWIADEGGEELAGRALLRGAQIERIAGAVGIAGSVALASLHLSVPVVAGGALMIGLGGYLLVS
;
A
#
# COMPACT_ATOMS: atom_id res chain seq x y z
N MET A 1 -24.27 -16.15 2.44
CA MET A 1 -24.20 -15.24 1.25
C MET A 1 -23.26 -14.05 1.50
N ARG A 2 -23.15 -13.52 2.73
CA ARG A 2 -22.14 -12.51 3.13
C ARG A 2 -20.69 -12.99 2.99
N ASP A 3 -20.41 -14.25 3.33
CA ASP A 3 -19.04 -14.80 3.42
C ASP A 3 -18.28 -14.86 2.08
N ARG A 4 -18.99 -15.05 0.95
CA ARG A 4 -18.36 -15.07 -0.38
C ARG A 4 -17.91 -13.67 -0.81
N GLY A 5 -18.61 -12.62 -0.38
CA GLY A 5 -18.25 -11.23 -0.67
C GLY A 5 -16.92 -10.86 0.00
N ALA A 6 -16.84 -11.09 1.31
CA ALA A 6 -15.64 -10.90 2.13
C ALA A 6 -14.38 -11.51 1.52
N PHE A 7 -14.47 -12.79 1.16
CA PHE A 7 -13.37 -13.53 0.54
C PHE A 7 -12.92 -12.91 -0.78
N HIS A 8 -13.85 -12.59 -1.68
CA HIS A 8 -13.50 -11.97 -2.96
C HIS A 8 -12.90 -10.57 -2.79
N VAL A 9 -13.45 -9.75 -1.88
CA VAL A 9 -12.91 -8.42 -1.59
C VAL A 9 -11.50 -8.53 -1.04
N TYR A 10 -11.22 -9.48 -0.14
CA TYR A 10 -9.87 -9.75 0.36
C TYR A 10 -8.90 -10.13 -0.77
N LEU A 11 -9.30 -11.02 -1.68
CA LEU A 11 -8.44 -11.40 -2.80
C LEU A 11 -8.12 -10.22 -3.74
N VAL A 12 -9.09 -9.34 -3.99
CA VAL A 12 -8.88 -8.11 -4.75
C VAL A 12 -7.94 -7.17 -3.99
N LEU A 13 -8.15 -6.99 -2.69
CA LEU A 13 -7.28 -6.18 -1.84
C LEU A 13 -5.83 -6.66 -1.90
N SER A 14 -5.59 -7.95 -1.65
CA SER A 14 -4.27 -8.59 -1.72
C SER A 14 -3.63 -8.42 -3.10
N GLY A 15 -4.33 -8.79 -4.17
CA GLY A 15 -3.78 -8.77 -5.52
C GLY A 15 -3.47 -7.37 -6.02
N VAL A 16 -4.42 -6.45 -5.89
CA VAL A 16 -4.26 -5.06 -6.35
C VAL A 16 -3.19 -4.34 -5.52
N SER A 17 -3.16 -4.53 -4.19
CA SER A 17 -2.11 -3.94 -3.36
C SER A 17 -0.72 -4.45 -3.74
N SER A 18 -0.57 -5.75 -3.93
CA SER A 18 0.71 -6.34 -4.32
C SER A 18 1.17 -5.85 -5.69
N LEU A 19 0.27 -5.74 -6.66
CA LEU A 19 0.57 -5.14 -7.96
C LEU A 19 0.99 -3.68 -7.83
N GLY A 20 0.27 -2.88 -7.03
CA GLY A 20 0.57 -1.46 -6.79
C GLY A 20 1.94 -1.27 -6.14
N TYR A 21 2.22 -2.01 -5.06
CA TYR A 21 3.52 -1.98 -4.39
C TYR A 21 4.66 -2.46 -5.30
N ALA A 22 4.44 -3.50 -6.09
CA ALA A 22 5.42 -3.97 -7.06
C ALA A 22 5.69 -2.92 -8.16
N LEU A 23 4.66 -2.23 -8.65
CA LEU A 23 4.84 -1.11 -9.57
C LEU A 23 5.75 -0.03 -8.98
N ILE A 24 5.49 0.37 -7.73
CA ILE A 24 6.22 1.42 -7.03
C ILE A 24 7.67 0.98 -6.73
N PHE A 25 7.85 -0.06 -5.92
CA PHE A 25 9.15 -0.39 -5.31
C PHE A 25 10.19 -0.89 -6.31
N THR A 26 9.76 -1.46 -7.44
CA THR A 26 10.68 -1.96 -8.47
C THR A 26 11.64 -0.87 -8.96
N VAL A 27 11.18 0.38 -9.05
CA VAL A 27 12.00 1.50 -9.53
C VAL A 27 12.13 2.67 -8.55
N ASN A 28 11.44 2.65 -7.41
CA ASN A 28 11.37 3.80 -6.50
C ASN A 28 12.75 4.29 -6.02
N LEU A 29 13.65 3.37 -5.61
CA LEU A 29 15.01 3.76 -5.21
C LEU A 29 15.81 4.37 -6.37
N VAL A 30 15.63 3.85 -7.59
CA VAL A 30 16.28 4.40 -8.79
C VAL A 30 15.73 5.78 -9.10
N TYR A 31 14.41 5.98 -9.00
CA TYR A 31 13.75 7.28 -9.16
C TYR A 31 14.26 8.31 -8.14
N GLN A 32 14.34 7.95 -6.86
CA GLN A 32 14.87 8.84 -5.81
C GLN A 32 16.33 9.21 -6.04
N ALA A 33 17.16 8.26 -6.45
CA ALA A 33 18.59 8.51 -6.69
C ALA A 33 18.85 9.33 -7.97
N THR A 34 18.12 9.06 -9.06
CA THR A 34 18.47 9.59 -10.40
C THR A 34 17.62 10.78 -10.84
N VAL A 35 16.35 10.84 -10.44
CA VAL A 35 15.43 11.93 -10.84
C VAL A 35 15.33 12.97 -9.74
N ILE A 36 15.12 12.56 -8.49
CA ILE A 36 15.07 13.49 -7.36
C ILE A 36 16.49 13.93 -6.95
N GLY A 37 17.49 13.07 -7.19
CA GLY A 37 18.89 13.37 -6.89
C GLY A 37 19.23 13.25 -5.40
N LEU A 38 18.55 12.35 -4.67
CA LEU A 38 18.84 12.15 -3.25
C LEU A 38 20.23 11.53 -3.06
N SER A 39 20.97 12.07 -2.10
CA SER A 39 22.21 11.46 -1.62
C SER A 39 21.93 10.15 -0.87
N PRO A 40 22.90 9.23 -0.75
CA PRO A 40 22.74 8.00 0.03
C PRO A 40 22.31 8.25 1.48
N PHE A 41 22.82 9.33 2.10
CA PHE A 41 22.42 9.74 3.44
C PHE A 41 20.93 10.14 3.51
N GLN A 42 20.45 10.91 2.53
CA GLN A 42 19.02 11.26 2.45
C GLN A 42 18.14 10.03 2.23
N MET A 43 18.56 9.07 1.43
CA MET A 43 17.80 7.83 1.22
C MET A 43 17.68 7.00 2.51
N VAL A 44 18.76 6.91 3.29
CA VAL A 44 18.71 6.29 4.63
C VAL A 44 17.78 7.06 5.56
N LEU A 45 17.81 8.40 5.52
CA LEU A 45 16.90 9.23 6.31
C LEU A 45 15.43 9.03 5.90
N VAL A 46 15.13 8.87 4.62
CA VAL A 46 13.77 8.60 4.10
C VAL A 46 13.22 7.32 4.73
N GLY A 47 13.99 6.21 4.68
CA GLY A 47 13.58 4.95 5.33
C GLY A 47 13.49 5.07 6.85
N THR A 48 14.45 5.73 7.49
CA THR A 48 14.42 5.94 8.96
C THR A 48 13.20 6.75 9.40
N PHE A 49 12.86 7.78 8.63
CA PHE A 49 11.71 8.63 8.90
C PHE A 49 10.40 7.85 8.75
N LEU A 50 10.26 7.05 7.69
CA LEU A 50 9.13 6.15 7.51
C LEU A 50 8.93 5.23 8.72
N GLU A 51 9.98 4.52 9.15
CA GLU A 51 9.92 3.59 10.28
C GLU A 51 9.56 4.33 11.59
N THR A 52 10.09 5.54 11.78
CA THR A 52 9.76 6.38 12.94
C THR A 52 8.28 6.75 12.94
N VAL A 53 7.75 7.18 11.78
CA VAL A 53 6.33 7.51 11.63
C VAL A 53 5.46 6.28 11.88
N ALA A 54 5.80 5.14 11.29
CA ALA A 54 5.06 3.90 11.46
C ALA A 54 5.04 3.48 12.94
N PHE A 55 6.20 3.46 13.61
CA PHE A 55 6.30 3.13 15.03
C PHE A 55 5.43 4.02 15.92
N VAL A 56 5.46 5.34 15.69
CA VAL A 56 4.63 6.28 16.47
C VAL A 56 3.14 6.13 16.13
N SER A 57 2.81 5.78 14.89
CA SER A 57 1.43 5.69 14.40
C SER A 57 0.76 4.36 14.74
N GLU A 58 1.52 3.30 15.03
CA GLU A 58 0.99 1.95 15.24
C GLU A 58 -0.08 1.87 16.35
N VAL A 59 0.22 2.43 17.52
CA VAL A 59 -0.72 2.45 18.66
C VAL A 59 -1.99 3.25 18.34
N PRO A 60 -1.93 4.53 17.90
CA PRO A 60 -3.16 5.28 17.61
C PRO A 60 -3.96 4.68 16.45
N THR A 61 -3.32 4.19 15.38
CA THR A 61 -4.07 3.58 14.27
C THR A 61 -4.72 2.26 14.66
N GLY A 62 -4.08 1.47 15.53
CA GLY A 62 -4.66 0.25 16.11
C GLY A 62 -5.92 0.55 16.92
N ILE A 63 -5.87 1.57 17.80
CA ILE A 63 -7.05 2.01 18.57
C ILE A 63 -8.18 2.42 17.62
N VAL A 64 -7.89 3.17 16.56
CA VAL A 64 -8.91 3.59 15.59
C VAL A 64 -9.54 2.38 14.89
N ALA A 65 -8.75 1.38 14.52
CA ALA A 65 -9.23 0.16 13.88
C ALA A 65 -10.17 -0.64 14.78
N ASP A 66 -9.82 -0.80 16.06
CA ASP A 66 -10.61 -1.61 16.99
C ASP A 66 -11.86 -0.87 17.53
N VAL A 67 -11.80 0.46 17.68
CA VAL A 67 -12.91 1.24 18.25
C VAL A 67 -13.95 1.65 17.19
N TYR A 68 -13.51 2.04 15.99
CA TYR A 68 -14.43 2.60 14.99
C TYR A 68 -14.83 1.58 13.93
N SER A 69 -13.87 1.06 13.16
CA SER A 69 -14.12 0.03 12.15
C SER A 69 -12.79 -0.42 11.53
N ARG A 70 -12.53 -1.73 11.58
CA ARG A 70 -11.37 -2.34 10.93
C ARG A 70 -11.39 -2.16 9.42
N ARG A 71 -12.55 -2.32 8.79
CA ARG A 71 -12.73 -2.10 7.34
C ARG A 71 -12.43 -0.64 6.95
N LEU A 72 -12.95 0.33 7.72
CA LEU A 72 -12.68 1.74 7.45
C LEU A 72 -11.21 2.08 7.61
N SER A 73 -10.53 1.53 8.63
CA SER A 73 -9.09 1.68 8.79
C SER A 73 -8.32 1.17 7.58
N VAL A 74 -8.63 -0.02 7.05
CA VAL A 74 -7.99 -0.54 5.83
C VAL A 74 -8.18 0.41 4.65
N ILE A 75 -9.39 0.94 4.46
CA ILE A 75 -9.70 1.89 3.36
C ILE A 75 -8.86 3.17 3.50
N ILE A 76 -8.85 3.77 4.68
CA ILE A 76 -8.08 4.99 4.95
C ILE A 76 -6.60 4.72 4.69
N GLY A 77 -6.09 3.60 5.20
CA GLY A 77 -4.69 3.22 5.06
C GLY A 77 -4.27 3.12 3.59
N VAL A 78 -5.01 2.34 2.79
CA VAL A 78 -4.72 2.16 1.36
C VAL A 78 -4.78 3.49 0.59
N ILE A 79 -5.74 4.36 0.89
CA ILE A 79 -5.84 5.69 0.25
C ILE A 79 -4.65 6.58 0.62
N LEU A 80 -4.24 6.60 1.89
CA LEU A 80 -3.09 7.38 2.36
C LEU A 80 -1.80 6.92 1.68
N VAL A 81 -1.57 5.61 1.61
CA VAL A 81 -0.42 5.05 0.88
C VAL A 81 -0.43 5.49 -0.58
N GLY A 82 -1.58 5.34 -1.25
CA GLY A 82 -1.72 5.73 -2.66
C GLY A 82 -1.48 7.22 -2.88
N ALA A 83 -2.03 8.08 -2.02
CA ALA A 83 -1.82 9.52 -2.08
C ALA A 83 -0.35 9.92 -1.88
N GLY A 84 0.35 9.25 -0.96
CA GLY A 84 1.78 9.45 -0.73
C GLY A 84 2.60 9.19 -1.98
N PHE A 85 2.39 8.04 -2.64
CA PHE A 85 3.16 7.70 -3.84
C PHE A 85 2.77 8.50 -5.08
N VAL A 86 1.50 8.92 -5.22
CA VAL A 86 1.12 9.89 -6.26
C VAL A 86 1.85 11.22 -6.05
N LEU A 87 1.90 11.73 -4.81
CA LEU A 87 2.63 12.95 -4.49
C LEU A 87 4.12 12.82 -4.83
N GLU A 88 4.76 11.73 -4.40
CA GLU A 88 6.19 11.46 -4.66
C GLU A 88 6.51 11.37 -6.16
N GLY A 89 5.64 10.71 -6.92
CA GLY A 89 5.83 10.56 -8.36
C GLY A 89 5.56 11.84 -9.17
N LEU A 90 4.72 12.75 -8.66
CA LEU A 90 4.40 14.01 -9.34
C LEU A 90 5.34 15.16 -8.97
N VAL A 91 5.87 15.17 -7.74
CA VAL A 91 6.68 16.27 -7.21
C VAL A 91 8.07 15.75 -6.83
N PRO A 92 9.07 15.84 -7.73
CA PRO A 92 10.40 15.27 -7.52
C PRO A 92 11.26 16.15 -6.59
N THR A 93 10.87 16.24 -5.31
CA THR A 93 11.59 17.00 -4.29
C THR A 93 11.75 16.18 -3.02
N PHE A 94 12.82 16.43 -2.26
CA PHE A 94 13.05 15.75 -0.99
C PHE A 94 11.90 15.95 0.00
N THR A 95 11.31 17.15 0.06
CA THR A 95 10.16 17.43 0.93
C THR A 95 8.93 16.61 0.54
N ALA A 96 8.63 16.47 -0.76
CA ALA A 96 7.53 15.64 -1.21
C ALA A 96 7.74 14.16 -0.85
N VAL A 97 8.98 13.66 -0.95
CA VAL A 97 9.33 12.31 -0.49
C VAL A 97 9.06 12.16 1.01
N LEU A 98 9.47 13.11 1.86
CA LEU A 98 9.21 13.04 3.30
C LEU A 98 7.72 13.06 3.62
N VAL A 99 6.91 13.88 2.93
CA VAL A 99 5.45 13.86 3.09
C VAL A 99 4.86 12.53 2.62
N ALA A 100 5.37 11.97 1.53
CA ALA A 100 4.98 10.64 1.07
C ALA A 100 5.29 9.55 2.10
N GLN A 101 6.46 9.60 2.74
CA GLN A 101 6.82 8.68 3.84
C GLN A 101 5.93 8.86 5.06
N LEU A 102 5.54 10.10 5.40
CA LEU A 102 4.59 10.36 6.47
C LEU A 102 3.23 9.69 6.17
N LEU A 103 2.71 9.91 4.96
CA LEU A 103 1.44 9.34 4.52
C LEU A 103 1.50 7.82 4.43
N TRP A 104 2.59 7.26 3.92
CA TRP A 104 2.79 5.82 3.84
C TRP A 104 2.94 5.20 5.22
N GLY A 105 3.76 5.77 6.11
CA GLY A 105 3.97 5.28 7.47
C GLY A 105 2.67 5.23 8.28
N VAL A 106 1.85 6.28 8.20
CA VAL A 106 0.50 6.28 8.82
C VAL A 106 -0.42 5.29 8.10
N GLY A 107 -0.38 5.25 6.77
CA GLY A 107 -1.27 4.42 5.96
C GLY A 107 -1.05 2.92 6.17
N VAL A 108 0.22 2.48 6.25
CA VAL A 108 0.56 1.07 6.44
C VAL A 108 0.13 0.59 7.82
N THR A 109 0.25 1.41 8.87
CA THR A 109 -0.16 1.03 10.22
C THR A 109 -1.68 0.92 10.37
N PHE A 110 -2.45 1.68 9.58
CA PHE A 110 -3.91 1.49 9.49
C PHE A 110 -4.31 0.16 8.85
N THR A 111 -3.50 -0.36 7.94
CA THR A 111 -3.76 -1.66 7.27
C THR A 111 -3.24 -2.85 8.06
N SER A 112 -2.15 -2.65 8.81
CA SER A 112 -1.46 -3.67 9.60
C SER A 112 -2.37 -4.21 10.71
N GLY A 113 -2.54 -5.53 10.77
CA GLY A 113 -3.43 -6.22 11.72
C GLY A 113 -4.92 -6.05 11.44
N ALA A 114 -5.38 -4.86 11.04
CA ALA A 114 -6.78 -4.57 10.75
C ALA A 114 -7.34 -5.42 9.60
N THR A 115 -6.53 -5.72 8.58
CA THR A 115 -6.96 -6.50 7.41
C THR A 115 -7.26 -7.96 7.76
N GLU A 116 -6.37 -8.61 8.51
CA GLU A 116 -6.53 -10.01 8.95
C GLU A 116 -7.67 -10.15 9.96
N ALA A 117 -7.76 -9.19 10.88
CA ALA A 117 -8.79 -9.16 11.89
C ALA A 117 -10.18 -8.91 11.28
N TRP A 118 -10.26 -8.05 10.25
CA TRP A 118 -11.49 -7.81 9.49
C TRP A 118 -12.00 -9.07 8.78
N ILE A 119 -11.13 -9.82 8.07
CA ILE A 119 -11.58 -11.03 7.37
C ILE A 119 -12.00 -12.15 8.35
N ALA A 120 -11.36 -12.22 9.51
CA ALA A 120 -11.76 -13.12 10.59
C ALA A 120 -13.13 -12.75 11.17
N ASP A 121 -13.41 -11.46 11.36
CA ASP A 121 -14.72 -10.98 11.83
C ASP A 121 -15.85 -11.28 10.82
N GLU A 122 -15.56 -11.24 9.51
CA GLU A 122 -16.58 -11.45 8.47
C GLU A 122 -16.89 -12.93 8.19
N GLY A 123 -15.89 -13.81 8.26
CA GLY A 123 -16.03 -15.20 7.81
C GLY A 123 -15.56 -16.27 8.79
N GLY A 124 -15.10 -15.89 9.98
CA GLY A 124 -14.48 -16.78 10.96
C GLY A 124 -13.09 -17.26 10.55
N GLU A 125 -12.42 -17.99 11.46
CA GLU A 125 -11.03 -18.40 11.31
C GLU A 125 -10.76 -19.28 10.08
N GLU A 126 -11.69 -20.19 9.74
CA GLU A 126 -11.52 -21.09 8.58
C GLU A 126 -11.55 -20.32 7.25
N LEU A 127 -12.43 -19.32 7.12
CA LEU A 127 -12.47 -18.48 5.92
C LEU A 127 -11.23 -17.57 5.88
N ALA A 128 -10.86 -16.95 6.99
CA ALA A 128 -9.67 -16.11 7.10
C ALA A 128 -8.40 -16.88 6.69
N GLY A 129 -8.21 -18.10 7.22
CA GLY A 129 -7.08 -18.94 6.86
C GLY A 129 -7.02 -19.26 5.36
N ARG A 130 -8.17 -19.58 4.75
CA ARG A 130 -8.24 -19.79 3.29
C ARG A 130 -7.99 -18.51 2.49
N ALA A 131 -8.51 -17.38 2.95
CA ALA A 131 -8.33 -16.07 2.33
C ALA A 131 -6.86 -15.67 2.35
N LEU A 132 -6.17 -15.82 3.48
CA LEU A 132 -4.74 -15.55 3.64
C LEU A 132 -3.89 -16.41 2.70
N LEU A 133 -4.13 -17.73 2.70
CA LEU A 133 -3.41 -18.66 1.83
C LEU A 133 -3.60 -18.32 0.35
N ARG A 134 -4.83 -18.06 -0.06
CA ARG A 134 -5.14 -17.81 -1.47
C ARG A 134 -4.76 -16.39 -1.90
N GLY A 135 -4.86 -15.42 -0.99
CA GLY A 135 -4.35 -14.07 -1.13
C GLY A 135 -2.85 -14.07 -1.38
N ALA A 136 -2.07 -14.77 -0.54
CA ALA A 136 -0.62 -14.88 -0.73
C ALA A 136 -0.22 -15.46 -2.11
N GLN A 137 -1.02 -16.40 -2.65
CA GLN A 137 -0.78 -16.94 -3.99
C GLN A 137 -1.09 -15.90 -5.08
N ILE A 138 -2.17 -15.13 -4.92
CA ILE A 138 -2.50 -14.03 -5.85
C ILE A 138 -1.46 -12.92 -5.76
N GLU A 139 -1.01 -12.54 -4.57
CA GLU A 139 0.03 -11.54 -4.35
C GLU A 139 1.32 -11.90 -5.10
N ARG A 140 1.76 -13.16 -5.06
CA ARG A 140 2.96 -13.58 -5.81
C ARG A 140 2.80 -13.37 -7.32
N ILE A 141 1.65 -13.73 -7.87
CA ILE A 141 1.36 -13.59 -9.30
C ILE A 141 1.24 -12.10 -9.66
N ALA A 142 0.44 -11.36 -8.89
CA ALA A 142 0.18 -9.94 -9.11
C ALA A 142 1.45 -9.10 -8.93
N GLY A 143 2.30 -9.43 -7.96
CA GLY A 143 3.59 -8.82 -7.76
C GLY A 143 4.55 -9.10 -8.92
N ALA A 144 4.61 -10.34 -9.43
CA ALA A 144 5.42 -10.64 -10.62
C ALA A 144 4.96 -9.86 -11.85
N VAL A 145 3.63 -9.77 -12.07
CA VAL A 145 3.04 -8.93 -13.12
C VAL A 145 3.35 -7.45 -12.89
N GLY A 146 3.28 -6.99 -11.64
CA GLY A 146 3.58 -5.61 -11.24
C GLY A 146 5.04 -5.25 -11.49
N ILE A 147 5.99 -6.14 -11.23
CA ILE A 147 7.42 -5.93 -11.55
C ILE A 147 7.61 -5.77 -13.06
N ALA A 148 7.07 -6.69 -13.86
CA ALA A 148 7.17 -6.62 -15.32
C ALA A 148 6.50 -5.35 -15.87
N GLY A 149 5.32 -5.01 -15.35
CA GLY A 149 4.61 -3.77 -15.68
C GLY A 149 5.38 -2.52 -15.27
N SER A 150 6.08 -2.55 -14.13
CA SER A 150 6.89 -1.44 -13.64
C SER A 150 8.02 -1.14 -14.61
N VAL A 151 8.77 -2.17 -15.03
CA VAL A 151 9.87 -2.03 -15.99
C VAL A 151 9.36 -1.50 -17.34
N ALA A 152 8.21 -2.00 -17.81
CA ALA A 152 7.59 -1.51 -19.04
C ALA A 152 7.21 -0.02 -18.94
N LEU A 153 6.56 0.40 -17.84
CA LEU A 153 6.18 1.79 -17.62
C LEU A 153 7.38 2.71 -17.38
N ALA A 154 8.41 2.22 -16.70
CA ALA A 154 9.65 2.95 -16.44
C ALA A 154 10.41 3.30 -17.72
N SER A 155 10.21 2.54 -18.80
CA SER A 155 10.78 2.86 -20.12
C SER A 155 10.30 4.19 -20.70
N LEU A 156 9.13 4.69 -20.24
CA LEU A 156 8.62 6.02 -20.58
C LEU A 156 9.24 7.09 -19.68
N HIS A 157 9.10 6.91 -18.37
CA HIS A 157 9.71 7.75 -17.34
C HIS A 157 9.64 7.05 -15.99
N LEU A 158 10.65 7.22 -15.13
CA LEU A 158 10.75 6.53 -13.84
C LEU A 158 9.63 6.87 -12.85
N SER A 159 8.97 8.03 -13.00
CA SER A 159 7.84 8.40 -12.14
C SER A 159 6.51 7.74 -12.54
N VAL A 160 6.34 7.32 -13.80
CA VAL A 160 5.09 6.73 -14.30
C VAL A 160 4.65 5.51 -13.49
N PRO A 161 5.50 4.49 -13.23
CA PRO A 161 5.09 3.35 -12.42
C PRO A 161 4.79 3.73 -10.96
N VAL A 162 5.48 4.74 -10.40
CA VAL A 162 5.22 5.22 -9.03
C VAL A 162 3.83 5.86 -8.94
N VAL A 163 3.49 6.77 -9.86
CA VAL A 163 2.16 7.40 -9.92
C VAL A 163 1.07 6.38 -10.24
N ALA A 164 1.32 5.46 -11.18
CA ALA A 164 0.36 4.43 -11.56
C ALA A 164 0.04 3.49 -10.38
N GLY A 165 1.07 3.04 -9.64
CA GLY A 165 0.87 2.23 -8.44
C GLY A 165 0.12 2.99 -7.35
N GLY A 166 0.47 4.27 -7.11
CA GLY A 166 -0.26 5.10 -6.14
C GLY A 166 -1.74 5.32 -6.53
N ALA A 167 -2.01 5.62 -7.80
CA ALA A 167 -3.37 5.79 -8.31
C ALA A 167 -4.19 4.49 -8.23
N LEU A 168 -3.55 3.34 -8.48
CA LEU A 168 -4.16 2.02 -8.33
C LEU A 168 -4.57 1.76 -6.87
N MET A 169 -3.73 2.15 -5.90
CA MET A 169 -4.07 2.06 -4.47
C MET A 169 -5.25 2.97 -4.11
N ILE A 170 -5.29 4.22 -4.60
CA ILE A 170 -6.44 5.10 -4.38
C ILE A 170 -7.72 4.49 -4.98
N GLY A 171 -7.63 3.95 -6.19
CA GLY A 171 -8.74 3.25 -6.86
C GLY A 171 -9.22 2.04 -6.08
N LEU A 172 -8.29 1.28 -5.47
CA LEU A 172 -8.62 0.18 -4.58
C LEU A 172 -9.38 0.66 -3.34
N GLY A 173 -8.94 1.73 -2.69
CA GLY A 173 -9.68 2.35 -1.59
C GLY A 173 -11.10 2.77 -1.99
N GLY A 174 -11.26 3.34 -3.19
CA GLY A 174 -12.57 3.65 -3.78
C GLY A 174 -13.45 2.42 -4.00
N TYR A 175 -12.89 1.33 -4.52
CA TYR A 175 -13.59 0.05 -4.67
C TYR A 175 -14.01 -0.54 -3.31
N LEU A 176 -13.16 -0.45 -2.30
CA LEU A 176 -13.46 -0.92 -0.95
C LEU A 176 -14.57 -0.09 -0.27
N LEU A 177 -14.80 1.17 -0.65
CA LEU A 177 -15.90 1.96 -0.13
C LEU A 177 -17.28 1.51 -0.63
N VAL A 178 -17.34 0.89 -1.81
CA VAL A 178 -18.61 0.54 -2.49
C VAL A 178 -18.92 -0.96 -2.53
N SER A 179 -18.01 -1.81 -2.02
CA SER A 179 -18.11 -3.28 -2.09
C SER A 179 -18.86 -3.96 -0.93
#